data_AF-A0A941N3D2-F1
#
_entry.id   AF-A0A941N3D2-F1
#
_cell.length_a   1.000
_cell.length_b   1.000
_cell.length_c   1.000
_cell.angle_alpha   90.00
_cell.angle_beta   90.00
_cell.angle_gamma   90.00
#
_symmetry.space_group_name_H-M   'P 1'
#
loop_
_entity.id
_entity.type
_entity.pdbx_description
1 polymer ?
#
loop_
_entity_poly.entity_id
_entity_poly.type
_entity_poly.pdbx_seq_one_letter_code
_entity_poly.pdbx_strand_id
1 'polypeptide(L)'
;MFRLRIPSCLLWGWACCCLVVARPVCAEESDRWKILVQPGNSFAFHVIAGDKTVFDLGATGWGPNWSWVGIHSNAKGQANSLEITTPIEIGGQRAQLGLVVRPGKARQATLAYSLQSERDIALTQIVATVSMPGGARGQAIVTRVDGTKQEVALPAPNPVDLGVVRTLRLVGPSFPAGVDVKFEPPLAVNAHGDLRIRLAADKLPAGKVAAQLTYTFPAEVELLLTEQDVKRYAPVLPGPDWFAYQPTGDTRPSVIGVEGWLEKPAGRRGGVRMQGDQFVFEDGTPVKFWGTNLSYGLNAPPRDDAIYTAARFAKAGVNAVRMHKFTGPGWEGIGDEQVSTRMKPDGLDRLDFFSNELARNGIYYGWSHTYHFKVRPGDRARVAGFEELMKKGGDTYGVINWAEEVQDLLIESVVGLL
;
A
#
# COMPACT_ATOMS: atom_id res chain seq x y z
N MET A 1 -28.62 38.53 36.74
CA MET A 1 -28.78 39.58 35.71
C MET A 1 -27.76 39.25 34.63
N PHE A 2 -28.05 38.93 33.38
CA PHE A 2 -29.09 39.39 32.45
C PHE A 2 -29.81 38.20 31.78
N ARG A 3 -31.14 38.27 31.68
CA ARG A 3 -31.95 37.44 30.77
C ARG A 3 -32.64 38.40 29.81
N LEU A 4 -32.34 38.29 28.51
CA LEU A 4 -33.03 39.04 27.47
C LEU A 4 -34.26 38.26 27.01
N ARG A 5 -35.44 38.87 27.11
CA ARG A 5 -36.71 38.40 26.53
C ARG A 5 -36.74 38.78 25.05
N ILE A 6 -37.23 37.87 24.20
CA ILE A 6 -37.61 38.17 22.81
C ILE A 6 -39.15 38.08 22.73
N PRO A 7 -39.85 39.06 22.15
CA PRO A 7 -41.30 39.06 22.03
C PRO A 7 -41.78 38.22 20.85
N SER A 8 -42.93 37.59 21.05
CA SER A 8 -43.72 36.87 20.05
C SER A 8 -44.34 37.82 19.03
N CYS A 9 -44.23 37.50 17.74
CA CYS A 9 -45.07 38.06 16.68
C CYS A 9 -45.39 37.00 15.63
N LEU A 10 -46.64 37.06 15.15
CA LEU A 10 -47.34 36.08 14.34
C LEU A 10 -46.73 35.93 12.94
N LEU A 11 -46.75 34.71 12.41
CA LEU A 11 -46.60 34.44 10.97
C LEU A 11 -47.80 33.64 10.48
N TRP A 12 -48.57 34.30 9.62
CA TRP A 12 -49.70 33.76 8.87
C TRP A 12 -49.24 32.70 7.88
N GLY A 13 -50.03 31.63 7.79
CA GLY A 13 -49.79 30.50 6.90
C GLY A 13 -50.10 30.80 5.43
N TRP A 14 -49.27 30.24 4.55
CA TRP A 14 -49.59 30.01 3.15
C TRP A 14 -49.43 28.51 2.90
N ALA A 15 -50.56 27.86 2.61
CA ALA A 15 -50.61 26.46 2.22
C ALA A 15 -50.23 26.35 0.73
N CYS A 16 -49.11 25.67 0.44
CA CYS A 16 -48.74 25.31 -0.91
C CYS A 16 -49.05 23.82 -1.11
N CYS A 17 -50.10 23.51 -1.86
CA CYS A 17 -50.41 22.17 -2.34
C CYS A 17 -49.29 21.66 -3.27
N CYS A 18 -48.43 20.78 -2.78
CA CYS A 18 -47.58 19.97 -3.64
C CYS A 18 -48.31 18.66 -3.98
N LEU A 19 -48.82 18.56 -5.21
CA LEU A 19 -49.20 17.28 -5.81
C LEU A 19 -47.95 16.40 -5.90
N VAL A 20 -47.88 15.35 -5.08
CA VAL A 20 -46.88 14.29 -5.21
C VAL A 20 -47.29 13.40 -6.38
N VAL A 21 -46.69 13.64 -7.54
CA VAL A 21 -46.69 12.66 -8.62
C VAL A 21 -45.75 11.54 -8.20
N ALA A 22 -46.30 10.45 -7.69
CA ALA A 22 -45.56 9.23 -7.41
C ALA A 22 -44.99 8.69 -8.73
N ARG A 23 -43.71 8.94 -9.00
CA ARG A 23 -42.94 8.12 -9.94
C ARG A 23 -42.80 6.73 -9.33
N PRO A 24 -42.95 5.65 -10.10
CA PRO A 24 -42.63 4.32 -9.60
C PRO A 24 -41.16 4.35 -9.16
N VAL A 25 -40.90 3.92 -7.93
CA VAL A 25 -39.55 3.69 -7.43
C VAL A 25 -38.95 2.62 -8.34
N CYS A 26 -38.10 3.03 -9.27
CA CYS A 26 -37.19 2.13 -9.95
C CYS A 26 -36.30 1.44 -8.90
N ALA A 27 -35.96 0.17 -9.13
CA ALA A 27 -35.05 -0.62 -8.30
C ALA A 27 -33.91 0.23 -7.68
N GLU A 28 -33.67 0.07 -6.38
CA GLU A 28 -32.68 0.85 -5.64
C GLU A 28 -31.33 0.84 -6.37
N GLU A 29 -30.62 1.96 -6.33
CA GLU A 29 -29.35 2.18 -7.04
C GLU A 29 -28.27 1.14 -6.68
N SER A 30 -28.43 0.43 -5.54
CA SER A 30 -27.61 -0.70 -5.10
C SER A 30 -27.81 -2.01 -5.88
N ASP A 31 -28.84 -2.12 -6.72
CA ASP A 31 -29.16 -3.35 -7.46
C ASP A 31 -28.38 -3.52 -8.75
N ARG A 32 -27.57 -2.53 -9.16
CA ARG A 32 -26.78 -2.58 -10.39
C ARG A 32 -25.34 -3.00 -10.10
N TRP A 33 -24.95 -4.15 -10.64
CA TRP A 33 -23.58 -4.64 -10.56
C TRP A 33 -22.87 -4.47 -11.89
N LYS A 34 -21.59 -4.09 -11.84
CA LYS A 34 -20.76 -3.94 -13.04
C LYS A 34 -19.40 -4.57 -12.81
N ILE A 35 -18.85 -5.21 -13.83
CA ILE A 35 -17.42 -5.57 -13.90
C ILE A 35 -16.80 -4.70 -14.98
N LEU A 36 -15.99 -3.73 -14.57
CA LEU A 36 -15.31 -2.78 -15.45
C LEU A 36 -13.85 -3.16 -15.60
N VAL A 37 -13.40 -3.41 -16.83
CA VAL A 37 -11.97 -3.61 -17.12
C VAL A 37 -11.18 -2.33 -16.82
N GLN A 38 -10.01 -2.46 -16.19
CA GLN A 38 -9.20 -1.30 -15.85
C GLN A 38 -8.56 -0.67 -17.10
N PRO A 39 -8.38 0.66 -17.14
CA PRO A 39 -7.79 1.34 -18.29
C PRO A 39 -6.40 0.79 -18.63
N GLY A 40 -5.56 0.67 -17.59
CA GLY A 40 -4.15 0.35 -17.73
C GLY A 40 -3.82 -1.13 -17.86
N ASN A 41 -4.72 -2.07 -17.53
CA ASN A 41 -4.42 -3.49 -17.64
C ASN A 41 -5.69 -4.33 -17.77
N SER A 42 -5.80 -5.09 -18.86
CA SER A 42 -6.97 -5.91 -19.16
C SER A 42 -7.03 -7.24 -18.42
N PHE A 43 -6.04 -7.53 -17.57
CA PHE A 43 -6.13 -8.58 -16.55
C PHE A 43 -6.69 -8.07 -15.21
N ALA A 44 -7.00 -6.78 -15.10
CA ALA A 44 -7.51 -6.16 -13.89
C ALA A 44 -8.91 -5.57 -14.12
N PHE A 45 -9.78 -5.69 -13.12
CA PHE A 45 -11.17 -5.25 -13.19
C PHE A 45 -11.61 -4.60 -11.87
N HIS A 46 -12.43 -3.56 -11.96
CA HIS A 46 -13.21 -3.05 -10.85
C HIS A 46 -14.55 -3.77 -10.79
N VAL A 47 -14.91 -4.31 -9.63
CA VAL A 47 -16.28 -4.77 -9.37
C VAL A 47 -17.01 -3.68 -8.62
N ILE A 48 -18.10 -3.21 -9.22
CA ILE A 48 -18.85 -2.03 -8.77
C ILE A 48 -20.25 -2.47 -8.36
N ALA A 49 -20.69 -2.05 -7.17
CA ALA A 49 -22.06 -2.16 -6.71
C ALA A 49 -22.65 -0.75 -6.59
N GLY A 50 -23.73 -0.47 -7.32
CA GLY A 50 -24.19 0.88 -7.58
C GLY A 50 -23.11 1.69 -8.31
N ASP A 51 -22.55 2.68 -7.62
CA ASP A 51 -21.47 3.56 -8.13
C ASP A 51 -20.16 3.45 -7.33
N LYS A 52 -20.05 2.47 -6.44
CA LYS A 52 -18.86 2.25 -5.63
C LYS A 52 -18.12 0.99 -6.04
N THR A 53 -16.82 1.11 -6.32
CA THR A 53 -15.95 -0.07 -6.42
C THR A 53 -15.87 -0.75 -5.06
N VAL A 54 -16.32 -2.00 -5.01
CA VAL A 54 -16.40 -2.79 -3.78
C VAL A 54 -15.20 -3.73 -3.61
N PHE A 55 -14.66 -4.24 -4.71
CA PHE A 55 -13.41 -5.00 -4.77
C PHE A 55 -12.86 -5.01 -6.18
N ASP A 56 -11.57 -5.33 -6.31
CA ASP A 56 -10.92 -5.50 -7.61
C ASP A 56 -10.60 -6.97 -7.87
N LEU A 57 -10.64 -7.34 -9.14
CA LEU A 57 -10.16 -8.61 -9.66
C LEU A 57 -8.85 -8.37 -10.42
N GLY A 58 -7.92 -9.30 -10.33
CA GLY A 58 -6.63 -9.17 -11.01
C GLY A 58 -5.98 -10.49 -11.36
N ALA A 59 -4.80 -10.41 -11.97
CA ALA A 59 -3.87 -11.52 -12.08
C ALA A 59 -2.46 -11.03 -11.76
N THR A 60 -1.73 -11.80 -10.96
CA THR A 60 -0.34 -11.53 -10.60
C THR A 60 0.44 -12.83 -10.49
N GLY A 61 1.76 -12.77 -10.52
CA GLY A 61 2.59 -13.95 -10.50
C GLY A 61 3.96 -13.72 -9.88
N TRP A 62 4.52 -14.82 -9.38
CA TRP A 62 5.89 -14.88 -8.90
C TRP A 62 6.57 -16.16 -9.38
N GLY A 63 7.74 -16.00 -9.99
CA GLY A 63 8.67 -17.08 -10.30
C GLY A 63 9.44 -17.54 -9.05
N PRO A 64 10.50 -18.35 -9.22
CA PRO A 64 11.31 -18.83 -8.10
C PRO A 64 11.80 -17.70 -7.19
N ASN A 65 11.92 -17.98 -5.89
CA ASN A 65 12.36 -17.01 -4.87
C ASN A 65 11.51 -15.72 -4.84
N TRP A 66 10.21 -15.81 -5.12
CA TRP A 66 9.31 -14.67 -5.16
C TRP A 66 9.69 -13.58 -6.18
N SER A 67 10.41 -13.96 -7.25
CA SER A 67 10.71 -13.04 -8.36
C SER A 67 9.44 -12.61 -9.07
N TRP A 68 9.25 -11.32 -9.32
CA TRP A 68 8.03 -10.79 -9.93
C TRP A 68 7.83 -11.28 -11.37
N VAL A 69 6.58 -11.59 -11.74
CA VAL A 69 6.16 -11.91 -13.11
C VAL A 69 5.22 -10.81 -13.61
N GLY A 70 5.65 -10.09 -14.65
CA GLY A 70 4.83 -9.06 -15.28
C GLY A 70 3.65 -9.67 -16.05
N ILE A 71 2.42 -9.35 -15.64
CA ILE A 71 1.19 -9.72 -16.35
C ILE A 71 0.49 -8.44 -16.79
N HIS A 72 0.46 -8.22 -18.10
CA HIS A 72 -0.08 -7.00 -18.68
C HIS A 72 -0.67 -7.23 -20.06
N SER A 73 -1.79 -6.57 -20.35
CA SER A 73 -2.29 -6.41 -21.72
C SER A 73 -3.10 -5.12 -21.81
N ASN A 74 -2.97 -4.41 -22.93
CA ASN A 74 -3.79 -3.24 -23.23
C ASN A 74 -5.05 -3.59 -24.05
N ALA A 75 -5.17 -4.82 -24.55
CA ALA A 75 -6.27 -5.22 -25.42
C ALA A 75 -7.62 -5.18 -24.68
N LYS A 76 -8.63 -4.54 -25.26
CA LYS A 76 -9.98 -4.45 -24.67
C LYS A 76 -10.96 -5.40 -25.36
N GLY A 77 -12.08 -5.61 -24.71
CA GLY A 77 -13.12 -6.53 -25.17
C GLY A 77 -13.91 -5.97 -26.35
N GLN A 78 -14.74 -6.82 -26.92
CA GLN A 78 -15.71 -6.49 -27.96
C GLN A 78 -17.10 -6.90 -27.46
N ALA A 79 -18.06 -5.97 -27.54
CA ALA A 79 -19.37 -6.12 -26.93
C ALA A 79 -19.25 -6.59 -25.47
N ASN A 80 -19.76 -7.78 -25.16
CA ASN A 80 -19.84 -8.29 -23.79
C ASN A 80 -18.76 -9.33 -23.48
N SER A 81 -17.74 -9.51 -24.32
CA SER A 81 -16.65 -10.45 -24.04
C SER A 81 -15.26 -9.86 -24.21
N LEU A 82 -14.32 -10.34 -23.41
CA LEU A 82 -12.91 -10.03 -23.50
C LEU A 82 -12.15 -11.35 -23.68
N GLU A 83 -11.27 -11.41 -24.68
CA GLU A 83 -10.43 -12.58 -24.92
C GLU A 83 -9.02 -12.08 -25.22
N ILE A 84 -8.10 -12.39 -24.32
CA ILE A 84 -6.71 -11.92 -24.37
C ILE A 84 -5.77 -13.08 -24.09
N THR A 85 -4.64 -13.09 -24.79
CA THR A 85 -3.51 -13.97 -24.52
C THR A 85 -2.25 -13.13 -24.59
N THR A 86 -1.43 -13.17 -23.55
CA THR A 86 -0.15 -12.46 -23.49
C THR A 86 1.00 -13.41 -23.18
N PRO A 87 2.19 -13.22 -23.79
CA PRO A 87 3.38 -13.87 -23.27
C PRO A 87 3.69 -13.35 -21.86
N ILE A 88 4.18 -14.26 -21.02
CA ILE A 88 4.73 -13.96 -19.68
C ILE A 88 6.11 -14.63 -19.55
N GLU A 89 6.97 -14.04 -18.74
CA GLU A 89 8.30 -14.58 -18.45
C GLU A 89 8.40 -14.97 -16.98
N ILE A 90 8.79 -16.22 -16.73
CA ILE A 90 8.89 -16.81 -15.39
C ILE A 90 10.29 -17.40 -15.25
N GLY A 91 11.14 -16.76 -14.44
CA GLY A 91 12.51 -17.23 -14.22
C GLY A 91 13.31 -17.39 -15.52
N GLY A 92 13.16 -16.46 -16.48
CA GLY A 92 13.83 -16.49 -17.78
C GLY A 92 13.18 -17.43 -18.82
N GLN A 93 12.08 -18.10 -18.47
CA GLN A 93 11.37 -19.02 -19.37
C GLN A 93 10.04 -18.44 -19.81
N ARG A 94 9.68 -18.63 -21.09
CA ARG A 94 8.46 -18.10 -21.68
C ARG A 94 7.27 -19.02 -21.45
N ALA A 95 6.14 -18.44 -21.07
CA ALA A 95 4.83 -19.08 -21.07
C ALA A 95 3.79 -18.10 -21.66
N GLN A 96 2.55 -18.55 -21.82
CA GLN A 96 1.42 -17.70 -22.21
C GLN A 96 0.35 -17.74 -21.12
N LEU A 97 -0.21 -16.57 -20.82
CA LEU A 97 -1.40 -16.44 -19.99
C LEU A 97 -2.55 -15.92 -20.85
N GLY A 98 -3.62 -16.71 -20.91
CA GLY A 98 -4.89 -16.36 -21.51
C GLY A 98 -5.95 -16.03 -20.45
N LEU A 99 -6.82 -15.07 -20.77
CA LEU A 99 -8.02 -14.75 -20.02
C LEU A 99 -9.18 -14.55 -20.99
N VAL A 100 -10.29 -15.22 -20.70
CA VAL A 100 -11.57 -15.07 -21.39
C VAL A 100 -12.62 -14.65 -20.38
N VAL A 101 -13.24 -13.50 -20.59
CA VAL A 101 -14.33 -12.96 -19.78
C VAL A 101 -15.62 -12.98 -20.59
N ARG A 102 -16.68 -13.61 -20.08
CA ARG A 102 -17.97 -13.74 -20.77
C ARG A 102 -19.14 -13.60 -19.79
N PRO A 103 -20.31 -13.15 -20.27
CA PRO A 103 -21.52 -13.18 -19.47
C PRO A 103 -21.98 -14.63 -19.29
N GLY A 104 -22.52 -14.95 -18.11
CA GLY A 104 -23.24 -16.19 -17.86
C GLY A 104 -24.75 -15.97 -17.99
N LYS A 105 -25.51 -16.51 -17.03
CA LYS A 105 -26.88 -16.06 -16.77
C LYS A 105 -26.89 -14.57 -16.36
N ALA A 106 -28.05 -13.93 -16.31
CA ALA A 106 -28.19 -12.49 -15.99
C ALA A 106 -27.38 -12.00 -14.77
N ARG A 107 -27.18 -12.86 -13.75
CA ARG A 107 -26.43 -12.53 -12.53
C ARG A 107 -25.01 -13.11 -12.49
N GLN A 108 -24.49 -13.57 -13.62
CA GLN A 108 -23.24 -14.33 -13.67
C GLN A 108 -22.25 -13.77 -14.66
N ALA A 109 -20.98 -13.85 -14.28
CA ALA A 109 -19.84 -13.59 -15.14
C ALA A 109 -18.81 -14.71 -14.98
N THR A 110 -18.20 -15.13 -16.07
CA THR A 110 -17.14 -16.15 -16.06
C THR A 110 -15.82 -15.52 -16.45
N LEU A 111 -14.78 -15.82 -15.67
CA LEU A 111 -13.39 -15.51 -15.98
C LEU A 111 -12.64 -16.84 -16.12
N ALA A 112 -12.33 -17.22 -17.35
CA ALA A 112 -11.62 -18.44 -17.67
C ALA A 112 -10.16 -18.12 -18.01
N TYR A 113 -9.25 -18.65 -17.19
CA TYR A 113 -7.82 -18.49 -17.33
C TYR A 113 -7.21 -19.72 -17.99
N SER A 114 -6.17 -19.52 -18.79
CA SER A 114 -5.32 -20.61 -19.26
C SER A 114 -3.85 -20.25 -19.20
N LEU A 115 -3.02 -21.15 -18.71
CA LEU A 115 -1.57 -21.04 -18.77
C LEU A 115 -1.03 -22.11 -19.72
N GLN A 116 -0.14 -21.72 -20.61
CA GLN A 116 0.46 -22.63 -21.59
C GLN A 116 1.98 -22.48 -21.62
N SER A 117 2.69 -23.59 -21.60
CA SER A 117 4.15 -23.65 -21.73
C SER A 117 4.57 -24.84 -22.60
N GLU A 118 5.68 -24.71 -23.30
CA GLU A 118 6.30 -25.81 -24.05
C GLU A 118 7.07 -26.80 -23.15
N ARG A 119 7.42 -26.36 -21.94
CA ARG A 119 8.23 -27.13 -20.99
C ARG A 119 7.77 -26.92 -19.55
N ASP A 120 8.21 -27.78 -18.65
CA ASP A 120 8.00 -27.58 -17.21
C ASP A 120 8.76 -26.33 -16.73
N ILE A 121 8.06 -25.41 -16.06
CA ILE A 121 8.63 -24.18 -15.52
C ILE A 121 8.41 -24.15 -14.00
N ALA A 122 9.49 -24.03 -13.24
CA ALA A 122 9.42 -23.81 -11.79
C ALA A 122 8.94 -22.39 -11.48
N LEU A 123 8.03 -22.25 -10.51
CA LEU A 123 7.45 -20.96 -10.12
C LEU A 123 6.98 -21.00 -8.66
N THR A 124 6.82 -19.83 -8.02
CA THR A 124 6.16 -19.79 -6.72
C THR A 124 4.66 -19.89 -6.89
N GLN A 125 4.04 -18.96 -7.63
CA GLN A 125 2.61 -19.03 -7.97
C GLN A 125 2.22 -18.04 -9.08
N ILE A 126 1.27 -18.43 -9.93
CA ILE A 126 0.47 -17.51 -10.74
C ILE A 126 -0.96 -17.54 -10.19
N VAL A 127 -1.54 -16.38 -9.90
CA VAL A 127 -2.80 -16.29 -9.17
C VAL A 127 -3.78 -15.34 -9.84
N ALA A 128 -5.07 -15.66 -9.77
CA ALA A 128 -6.14 -14.68 -9.88
C ALA A 128 -6.37 -14.06 -8.48
N THR A 129 -6.54 -12.75 -8.41
CA THR A 129 -6.64 -12.03 -7.13
C THR A 129 -8.00 -11.43 -6.90
N VAL A 130 -8.36 -11.31 -5.62
CA VAL A 130 -9.42 -10.42 -5.13
C VAL A 130 -8.80 -9.47 -4.11
N SER A 131 -8.87 -8.17 -4.35
CA SER A 131 -8.30 -7.13 -3.48
C SER A 131 -9.34 -6.08 -3.10
N MET A 132 -9.10 -5.39 -1.98
CA MET A 132 -10.00 -4.34 -1.47
C MET A 132 -9.40 -2.94 -1.76
N PRO A 133 -10.00 -2.13 -2.65
CA PRO A 133 -9.44 -0.83 -3.02
C PRO A 133 -9.66 0.23 -1.95
N GLY A 134 -8.79 1.25 -1.91
CA GLY A 134 -9.08 2.51 -1.21
C GLY A 134 -9.42 2.39 0.28
N GLY A 135 -8.84 1.40 0.98
CA GLY A 135 -9.14 1.15 2.39
C GLY A 135 -10.45 0.40 2.66
N ALA A 136 -11.13 -0.10 1.62
CA ALA A 136 -12.27 -0.98 1.76
C ALA A 136 -11.92 -2.23 2.59
N ARG A 137 -12.96 -2.85 3.14
CA ARG A 137 -12.88 -4.06 3.96
C ARG A 137 -13.93 -5.05 3.49
N GLY A 138 -13.61 -6.32 3.59
CA GLY A 138 -14.52 -7.41 3.28
C GLY A 138 -14.09 -8.68 3.99
N GLN A 139 -14.74 -9.78 3.64
CA GLN A 139 -14.46 -11.10 4.14
C GLN A 139 -14.67 -12.11 3.01
N ALA A 140 -13.79 -13.10 2.94
CA ALA A 140 -13.97 -14.29 2.13
C ALA A 140 -14.39 -15.45 3.03
N ILE A 141 -15.54 -16.04 2.73
CA ILE A 141 -16.02 -17.28 3.35
C ILE A 141 -15.70 -18.40 2.36
N VAL A 142 -14.67 -19.17 2.67
CA VAL A 142 -14.12 -20.21 1.80
C VAL A 142 -14.74 -21.56 2.16
N THR A 143 -15.16 -22.33 1.14
CA THR A 143 -15.59 -23.73 1.30
C THR A 143 -14.63 -24.66 0.57
N ARG A 144 -13.94 -25.51 1.35
CA ARG A 144 -12.96 -26.47 0.84
C ARG A 144 -13.61 -27.68 0.18
N VAL A 145 -12.79 -28.47 -0.50
CA VAL A 145 -13.22 -29.74 -1.13
C VAL A 145 -13.76 -30.77 -0.14
N ASP A 146 -13.29 -30.73 1.11
CA ASP A 146 -13.79 -31.57 2.22
C ASP A 146 -15.07 -31.03 2.88
N GLY A 147 -15.59 -29.90 2.41
CA GLY A 147 -16.78 -29.23 2.93
C GLY A 147 -16.53 -28.31 4.12
N THR A 148 -15.31 -28.25 4.66
CA THR A 148 -14.98 -27.34 5.75
C THR A 148 -15.04 -25.88 5.28
N LYS A 149 -15.49 -25.00 6.19
CA LYS A 149 -15.57 -23.57 5.95
C LYS A 149 -14.56 -22.81 6.78
N GLN A 150 -13.99 -21.76 6.21
CA GLN A 150 -13.13 -20.82 6.92
C GLN A 150 -13.39 -19.40 6.44
N GLU A 151 -13.42 -18.48 7.40
CA GLU A 151 -13.55 -17.05 7.12
C GLU A 151 -12.18 -16.36 7.17
N VAL A 152 -11.96 -15.41 6.25
CA VAL A 152 -10.74 -14.62 6.17
C VAL A 152 -11.11 -13.17 5.92
N ALA A 153 -10.62 -12.26 6.77
CA ALA A 153 -10.76 -10.84 6.56
C ALA A 153 -9.95 -10.40 5.31
N LEU A 154 -10.50 -9.46 4.56
CA LEU A 154 -9.84 -8.80 3.43
C LEU A 154 -9.75 -7.29 3.70
N PRO A 155 -8.55 -6.68 3.63
CA PRO A 155 -7.26 -7.31 3.39
C PRO A 155 -6.85 -8.29 4.52
N ALA A 156 -6.20 -9.40 4.15
CA ALA A 156 -5.73 -10.40 5.12
C ALA A 156 -4.49 -9.89 5.87
N PRO A 157 -4.54 -9.73 7.21
CA PRO A 157 -3.47 -9.07 7.95
C PRO A 157 -2.19 -9.91 8.06
N ASN A 158 -2.34 -11.24 8.02
CA ASN A 158 -1.23 -12.20 8.06
C ASN A 158 -1.38 -13.21 6.91
N PRO A 159 -0.28 -13.82 6.45
CA PRO A 159 -0.34 -14.93 5.51
C PRO A 159 -1.19 -16.08 6.05
N VAL A 160 -2.09 -16.61 5.22
CA VAL A 160 -2.92 -17.77 5.54
C VAL A 160 -3.06 -18.68 4.32
N ASP A 161 -2.87 -19.98 4.51
CA ASP A 161 -3.21 -21.00 3.50
C ASP A 161 -4.64 -21.51 3.77
N LEU A 162 -5.46 -21.52 2.71
CA LEU A 162 -6.86 -21.91 2.76
C LEU A 162 -7.10 -23.27 2.10
N GLY A 163 -6.05 -23.93 1.63
CA GLY A 163 -6.11 -25.27 1.05
C GLY A 163 -6.85 -25.27 -0.30
N VAL A 164 -7.37 -26.43 -0.69
CA VAL A 164 -8.09 -26.60 -1.97
C VAL A 164 -9.57 -26.25 -1.79
N VAL A 165 -10.01 -25.26 -2.54
CA VAL A 165 -11.30 -24.58 -2.43
C VAL A 165 -12.18 -24.92 -3.62
N ARG A 166 -13.47 -25.17 -3.35
CA ARG A 166 -14.49 -25.39 -4.40
C ARG A 166 -15.29 -24.14 -4.68
N THR A 167 -15.67 -23.42 -3.63
CA THR A 167 -16.43 -22.18 -3.71
C THR A 167 -15.94 -21.18 -2.67
N LEU A 168 -16.11 -19.91 -2.96
CA LEU A 168 -15.99 -18.85 -1.97
C LEU A 168 -17.22 -17.94 -2.03
N ARG A 169 -17.47 -17.22 -0.94
CA ARG A 169 -18.41 -16.10 -0.90
C ARG A 169 -17.67 -14.87 -0.42
N LEU A 170 -17.75 -13.79 -1.18
CA LEU A 170 -17.22 -12.48 -0.81
C LEU A 170 -18.35 -11.66 -0.19
N VAL A 171 -18.12 -11.07 0.97
CA VAL A 171 -19.04 -10.14 1.63
C VAL A 171 -18.29 -8.91 2.12
N GLY A 172 -18.97 -7.78 2.26
CA GLY A 172 -18.39 -6.59 2.87
C GLY A 172 -19.44 -5.56 3.27
N PRO A 173 -19.08 -4.54 4.06
CA PRO A 173 -20.04 -3.55 4.56
C PRO A 173 -20.78 -2.80 3.43
N SER A 174 -20.14 -2.61 2.29
CA SER A 174 -20.75 -1.95 1.11
C SER A 174 -21.44 -2.93 0.14
N PHE A 175 -21.42 -4.22 0.42
CA PHE A 175 -22.08 -5.26 -0.39
C PHE A 175 -22.49 -6.48 0.46
N PRO A 176 -23.38 -6.29 1.46
CA PRO A 176 -23.70 -7.32 2.44
C PRO A 176 -24.38 -8.56 1.84
N ALA A 177 -25.08 -8.42 0.71
CA ALA A 177 -25.70 -9.54 -0.01
C ALA A 177 -24.65 -10.55 -0.54
N GLY A 178 -23.42 -10.08 -0.80
CA GLY A 178 -22.28 -10.89 -1.18
C GLY A 178 -22.27 -11.37 -2.63
N VAL A 179 -21.11 -11.85 -3.07
CA VAL A 179 -20.86 -12.45 -4.39
C VAL A 179 -20.31 -13.85 -4.20
N ASP A 180 -20.98 -14.85 -4.74
CA ASP A 180 -20.53 -16.24 -4.70
C ASP A 180 -19.62 -16.52 -5.90
N VAL A 181 -18.55 -17.28 -5.69
CA VAL A 181 -17.61 -17.66 -6.75
C VAL A 181 -17.38 -19.16 -6.72
N LYS A 182 -17.59 -19.80 -7.87
CA LYS A 182 -17.39 -21.24 -8.08
C LYS A 182 -16.14 -21.47 -8.93
N PHE A 183 -15.32 -22.44 -8.54
CA PHE A 183 -14.09 -22.79 -9.23
C PHE A 183 -14.23 -24.11 -10.00
N GLU A 184 -13.75 -24.13 -11.23
CA GLU A 184 -13.71 -25.32 -12.08
C GLU A 184 -12.33 -25.41 -12.76
N PRO A 185 -11.44 -26.35 -12.34
CA PRO A 185 -11.57 -27.26 -11.20
C PRO A 185 -11.47 -26.54 -9.83
N PRO A 186 -11.67 -27.23 -8.68
CA PRO A 186 -11.26 -26.71 -7.38
C PRO A 186 -9.78 -26.30 -7.37
N LEU A 187 -9.47 -25.16 -6.76
CA LEU A 187 -8.13 -24.56 -6.77
C LEU A 187 -7.61 -24.31 -5.37
N ALA A 188 -6.30 -24.39 -5.20
CA ALA A 188 -5.65 -23.98 -3.95
C ALA A 188 -5.75 -22.46 -3.77
N VAL A 189 -6.04 -21.99 -2.55
CA VAL A 189 -6.17 -20.57 -2.23
C VAL A 189 -5.32 -20.22 -1.03
N ASN A 190 -4.69 -19.06 -1.06
CA ASN A 190 -4.05 -18.44 0.10
C ASN A 190 -4.41 -16.96 0.16
N ALA A 191 -4.08 -16.27 1.26
CA ALA A 191 -4.26 -14.83 1.35
C ALA A 191 -3.09 -14.16 2.08
N HIS A 192 -2.71 -12.97 1.62
CA HIS A 192 -1.79 -12.05 2.31
C HIS A 192 -1.97 -10.66 1.67
N GLY A 193 -2.65 -9.76 2.39
CA GLY A 193 -3.29 -8.59 1.80
C GLY A 193 -4.48 -9.01 0.93
N ASP A 194 -4.19 -9.53 -0.26
CA ASP A 194 -5.18 -9.99 -1.23
C ASP A 194 -5.50 -11.47 -1.06
N LEU A 195 -6.70 -11.87 -1.47
CA LEU A 195 -7.03 -13.28 -1.70
C LEU A 195 -6.38 -13.73 -3.00
N ARG A 196 -5.72 -14.89 -2.98
CA ARG A 196 -4.91 -15.41 -4.09
C ARG A 196 -5.41 -16.80 -4.47
N ILE A 197 -6.03 -16.90 -5.63
CA ILE A 197 -6.57 -18.15 -6.20
C ILE A 197 -5.49 -18.70 -7.14
N ARG A 198 -4.84 -19.80 -6.76
CA ARG A 198 -3.66 -20.34 -7.47
C ARG A 198 -4.07 -21.01 -8.78
N LEU A 199 -3.76 -20.36 -9.90
CA LEU A 199 -3.91 -20.91 -11.25
C LEU A 199 -2.79 -21.92 -11.56
N ALA A 200 -1.60 -21.67 -11.03
CA ALA A 200 -0.47 -22.60 -10.96
C ALA A 200 0.37 -22.28 -9.72
N ALA A 201 0.98 -23.29 -9.12
CA ALA A 201 1.91 -23.13 -7.99
C ALA A 201 2.98 -24.22 -8.05
N ASP A 202 4.17 -23.91 -7.52
CA ASP A 202 5.40 -24.74 -7.53
C ASP A 202 5.97 -25.04 -8.92
N LYS A 203 5.12 -25.49 -9.85
CA LYS A 203 5.47 -25.83 -11.22
C LYS A 203 4.29 -25.60 -12.17
N LEU A 204 4.55 -24.96 -13.30
CA LEU A 204 3.68 -24.97 -14.48
C LEU A 204 4.15 -26.14 -15.37
N PRO A 205 3.36 -27.23 -15.51
CA PRO A 205 3.74 -28.33 -16.39
C PRO A 205 3.72 -27.91 -17.86
N ALA A 206 4.51 -28.59 -18.68
CA ALA A 206 4.41 -28.50 -20.13
C ALA A 206 2.97 -28.80 -20.60
N GLY A 207 2.51 -28.10 -21.63
CA GLY A 207 1.14 -28.16 -22.12
C GLY A 207 0.28 -27.01 -21.61
N LYS A 208 -1.03 -27.25 -21.49
CA LYS A 208 -2.03 -26.24 -21.12
C LYS A 208 -2.72 -26.64 -19.83
N VAL A 209 -2.73 -25.73 -18.86
CA VAL A 209 -3.60 -25.80 -17.68
C VAL A 209 -4.65 -24.69 -17.77
N ALA A 210 -5.86 -24.96 -17.29
CA ALA A 210 -6.96 -24.02 -17.37
C ALA A 210 -7.83 -24.08 -16.13
N ALA A 211 -8.41 -22.95 -15.76
CA ALA A 211 -9.39 -22.86 -14.71
C ALA A 211 -10.44 -21.78 -15.00
N GLN A 212 -11.67 -22.01 -14.58
CA GLN A 212 -12.78 -21.09 -14.71
C GLN A 212 -13.28 -20.66 -13.33
N LEU A 213 -13.40 -19.35 -13.15
CA LEU A 213 -14.03 -18.73 -11.99
C LEU A 213 -15.39 -18.16 -12.42
N THR A 214 -16.47 -18.67 -11.84
CA THR A 214 -17.83 -18.19 -12.12
C THR A 214 -18.32 -17.37 -10.94
N TYR A 215 -18.47 -16.06 -11.16
CA TYR A 215 -19.00 -15.11 -10.18
C TYR A 215 -20.52 -15.06 -10.31
N THR A 216 -21.24 -15.15 -9.19
CA THR A 216 -22.70 -15.03 -9.11
C THR A 216 -23.06 -13.90 -8.16
N PHE A 217 -23.71 -12.88 -8.72
CA PHE A 217 -24.09 -11.63 -8.08
C PHE A 217 -25.52 -11.72 -7.50
N PRO A 218 -25.86 -10.86 -6.51
CA PRO A 218 -27.20 -10.87 -5.93
C PRO A 218 -28.26 -10.33 -6.90
N ALA A 219 -27.85 -9.48 -7.86
CA ALA A 219 -28.67 -8.91 -8.92
C ALA A 219 -27.96 -9.02 -10.28
N GLU A 220 -28.54 -8.41 -11.32
CA GLU A 220 -27.99 -8.45 -12.68
C GLU A 220 -26.61 -7.78 -12.74
N VAL A 221 -25.69 -8.37 -13.50
CA VAL A 221 -24.32 -7.86 -13.68
C VAL A 221 -24.04 -7.49 -15.14
N GLU A 222 -23.59 -6.26 -15.33
CA GLU A 222 -23.14 -5.73 -16.62
C GLU A 222 -21.62 -5.92 -16.78
N LEU A 223 -21.19 -6.38 -17.97
CA LEU A 223 -19.78 -6.49 -18.32
C LEU A 223 -19.36 -5.30 -19.15
N LEU A 224 -18.54 -4.43 -18.56
CA LEU A 224 -18.03 -3.21 -19.14
C LEU A 224 -16.57 -3.44 -19.57
N LEU A 225 -16.42 -4.04 -20.75
CA LEU A 225 -15.13 -4.63 -21.18
C LEU A 225 -14.49 -3.88 -22.36
N THR A 226 -15.21 -2.95 -22.98
CA THR A 226 -14.76 -2.28 -24.20
C THR A 226 -13.99 -0.98 -23.91
N GLU A 227 -13.27 -0.48 -24.92
CA GLU A 227 -12.61 0.83 -24.85
C GLU A 227 -13.62 1.98 -24.61
N GLN A 228 -14.84 1.86 -25.16
CA GLN A 228 -15.90 2.85 -24.95
C GLN A 228 -16.38 2.85 -23.49
N ASP A 229 -16.46 1.68 -22.86
CA ASP A 229 -16.83 1.57 -21.45
C ASP A 229 -15.77 2.21 -20.55
N VAL A 230 -14.49 1.93 -20.83
CA VAL A 230 -13.36 2.55 -20.10
C VAL A 230 -13.43 4.07 -20.20
N LYS A 231 -13.64 4.63 -21.39
CA LYS A 231 -13.78 6.09 -21.57
C LYS A 231 -14.96 6.68 -20.81
N ARG A 232 -16.06 5.93 -20.68
CA ARG A 232 -17.28 6.35 -19.96
C ARG A 232 -17.10 6.36 -18.44
N TYR A 233 -16.42 5.36 -17.89
CA TYR A 233 -16.38 5.13 -16.43
C TYR A 233 -15.02 5.40 -15.77
N ALA A 234 -13.95 5.47 -16.54
CA ALA A 234 -12.60 5.79 -16.08
C ALA A 234 -11.93 6.75 -17.08
N PRO A 235 -12.48 7.96 -17.29
CA PRO A 235 -11.92 8.90 -18.25
C PRO A 235 -10.48 9.24 -17.85
N VAL A 236 -9.60 9.25 -18.85
CA VAL A 236 -8.24 9.75 -18.69
C VAL A 236 -8.35 11.25 -18.38
N LEU A 237 -8.16 11.61 -17.10
CA LEU A 237 -8.16 12.99 -16.62
C LEU A 237 -7.07 13.88 -17.24
N PRO A 238 -5.84 13.39 -17.56
CA PRO A 238 -4.87 14.23 -18.25
C PRO A 238 -5.31 14.46 -19.70
N GLY A 239 -5.73 15.70 -19.99
CA GLY A 239 -5.99 16.17 -21.35
C GLY A 239 -4.69 16.42 -22.15
N PRO A 240 -4.78 16.86 -23.42
CA PRO A 240 -3.62 17.17 -24.26
C PRO A 240 -2.70 18.25 -23.66
N ASP A 241 -3.23 19.09 -22.76
CA ASP A 241 -2.48 20.14 -22.08
C ASP A 241 -1.72 19.64 -20.84
N TRP A 242 -1.86 18.35 -20.49
CA TRP A 242 -1.11 17.73 -19.40
C TRP A 242 0.17 17.10 -19.95
N PHE A 243 1.29 17.36 -19.28
CA PHE A 243 2.56 16.71 -19.57
C PHE A 243 2.95 15.78 -18.43
N ALA A 244 3.58 14.65 -18.76
CA ALA A 244 4.15 13.78 -17.74
C ALA A 244 5.31 14.51 -17.05
N TYR A 245 5.20 14.74 -15.74
CA TYR A 245 6.33 15.25 -14.96
C TYR A 245 7.42 14.17 -14.87
N GLN A 246 8.52 14.39 -15.58
CA GLN A 246 9.70 13.52 -15.55
C GLN A 246 10.84 14.27 -14.83
N PRO A 247 11.04 14.05 -13.52
CA PRO A 247 12.14 14.70 -12.81
C PRO A 247 13.48 14.20 -13.37
N THR A 248 14.36 15.12 -13.74
CA THR A 248 15.69 14.81 -14.32
C THR A 248 16.78 14.58 -13.27
N GLY A 249 16.48 14.80 -11.99
CA GLY A 249 17.48 14.81 -10.92
C GLY A 249 18.43 16.02 -10.96
N ASP A 250 18.09 17.09 -11.67
CA ASP A 250 18.93 18.28 -11.74
C ASP A 250 18.83 19.11 -10.45
N THR A 251 19.94 19.22 -9.71
CA THR A 251 20.07 20.03 -8.48
C THR A 251 20.74 21.38 -8.72
N ARG A 252 21.08 21.74 -9.96
CA ARG A 252 21.63 23.08 -10.28
C ARG A 252 20.60 24.18 -10.02
N PRO A 253 21.03 25.43 -9.80
CA PRO A 253 20.11 26.55 -9.63
C PRO A 253 19.12 26.67 -10.80
N SER A 254 17.86 27.01 -10.48
CA SER A 254 16.82 27.25 -11.47
C SER A 254 15.83 28.31 -10.98
N VAL A 255 14.98 28.82 -11.89
CA VAL A 255 13.98 29.85 -11.57
C VAL A 255 12.93 29.42 -10.54
N ILE A 256 12.80 28.12 -10.28
CA ILE A 256 11.91 27.54 -9.25
C ILE A 256 12.69 27.06 -8.01
N GLY A 257 14.02 27.15 -8.03
CA GLY A 257 14.88 26.80 -6.91
C GLY A 257 14.85 27.89 -5.84
N VAL A 258 14.80 27.50 -4.57
CA VAL A 258 14.77 28.42 -3.42
C VAL A 258 15.92 28.15 -2.43
N GLU A 259 16.94 27.42 -2.85
CA GLU A 259 18.13 27.09 -2.03
C GLU A 259 18.89 28.32 -1.54
N GLY A 260 18.73 29.47 -2.19
CA GLY A 260 19.31 30.75 -1.79
C GLY A 260 18.62 31.39 -0.58
N TRP A 261 17.45 30.90 -0.17
CA TRP A 261 16.75 31.38 1.04
C TRP A 261 17.29 30.74 2.32
N LEU A 262 18.07 29.66 2.20
CA LEU A 262 18.63 28.94 3.33
C LEU A 262 19.95 29.58 3.75
N GLU A 263 20.06 29.95 5.02
CA GLU A 263 21.34 30.37 5.59
C GLU A 263 22.25 29.15 5.76
N LYS A 264 23.48 29.26 5.24
CA LYS A 264 24.46 28.17 5.22
C LYS A 264 25.71 28.55 6.02
N PRO A 265 26.35 27.58 6.72
CA PRO A 265 25.78 26.28 7.07
C PRO A 265 24.68 26.41 8.14
N ALA A 266 23.81 25.41 8.26
CA ALA A 266 22.94 25.28 9.43
C ALA A 266 23.80 25.21 10.71
N GLY A 267 23.33 25.83 11.78
CA GLY A 267 24.08 25.97 13.03
C GLY A 267 24.97 27.22 13.11
N ARG A 268 25.11 28.02 12.04
CA ARG A 268 25.84 29.29 12.07
C ARG A 268 25.33 30.27 13.14
N ARG A 269 24.03 30.21 13.46
CA ARG A 269 23.39 31.00 14.52
C ARG A 269 23.24 30.24 15.85
N GLY A 270 24.02 29.18 16.02
CA GLY A 270 23.94 28.30 17.18
C GLY A 270 22.76 27.34 17.16
N GLY A 271 22.48 26.73 18.31
CA GLY A 271 21.42 25.75 18.48
C GLY A 271 20.01 26.34 18.38
N VAL A 272 19.03 25.49 18.03
CA VAL A 272 17.61 25.85 18.02
C VAL A 272 17.02 25.63 19.41
N ARG A 273 16.26 26.61 19.90
CA ARG A 273 15.60 26.58 21.20
C ARG A 273 14.14 27.01 21.10
N MET A 274 13.33 26.57 22.07
CA MET A 274 11.95 27.04 22.22
C MET A 274 11.94 28.37 22.98
N GLN A 275 11.20 29.35 22.48
CA GLN A 275 10.85 30.58 23.19
C GLN A 275 9.34 30.79 23.09
N GLY A 276 8.61 30.49 24.16
CA GLY A 276 7.15 30.46 24.13
C GLY A 276 6.64 29.40 23.17
N ASP A 277 5.88 29.83 22.16
CA ASP A 277 5.33 28.98 21.09
C ASP A 277 6.18 28.98 19.80
N GLN A 278 7.37 29.60 19.82
CA GLN A 278 8.24 29.74 18.65
C GLN A 278 9.56 28.98 18.79
N PHE A 279 10.12 28.58 17.65
CA PHE A 279 11.53 28.22 17.55
C PHE A 279 12.36 29.47 17.28
N VAL A 280 13.46 29.62 18.02
CA VAL A 280 14.45 30.68 17.81
C VAL A 280 15.85 30.08 17.77
N PHE A 281 16.76 30.74 17.07
CA PHE A 281 18.19 30.42 17.13
C PHE A 281 18.82 30.90 18.45
N GLU A 282 20.09 30.57 18.68
CA GLU A 282 20.80 30.94 19.89
C GLU A 282 20.88 32.46 20.06
N ASP A 283 21.03 33.21 18.97
CA ASP A 283 21.01 34.68 18.95
C ASP A 283 19.62 35.31 19.19
N GLY A 284 18.56 34.50 19.29
CA GLY A 284 17.18 34.94 19.50
C GLY A 284 16.40 35.23 18.21
N THR A 285 17.01 35.04 17.04
CA THR A 285 16.34 35.19 15.75
C THR A 285 15.27 34.12 15.57
N PRO A 286 13.99 34.47 15.30
CA PRO A 286 12.94 33.48 15.05
C PRO A 286 13.18 32.65 13.79
N VAL A 287 12.82 31.38 13.82
CA VAL A 287 12.91 30.46 12.68
C VAL A 287 11.61 29.68 12.48
N LYS A 288 11.22 29.48 11.21
CA LYS A 288 10.14 28.57 10.83
C LYS A 288 10.71 27.42 10.02
N PHE A 289 10.41 26.19 10.44
CA PHE A 289 10.86 25.00 9.73
C PHE A 289 9.83 24.52 8.71
N TRP A 290 10.26 24.39 7.46
CA TRP A 290 9.62 23.64 6.40
C TRP A 290 10.41 22.35 6.22
N GLY A 291 10.02 21.33 6.98
CA GLY A 291 10.81 20.11 7.12
C GLY A 291 10.26 18.93 6.33
N THR A 292 11.10 17.90 6.21
CA THR A 292 10.71 16.57 5.72
C THR A 292 11.17 15.47 6.67
N ASN A 293 10.77 14.23 6.41
CA ASN A 293 11.10 13.08 7.22
C ASN A 293 11.86 12.03 6.39
N LEU A 294 12.98 11.55 6.92
CA LEU A 294 13.68 10.38 6.41
C LEU A 294 13.55 9.24 7.42
N SER A 295 13.45 8.02 6.92
CA SER A 295 13.24 6.83 7.75
C SER A 295 14.26 5.75 7.43
N TYR A 296 14.64 4.99 8.46
CA TYR A 296 15.50 3.81 8.34
C TYR A 296 16.87 4.10 7.72
N GLY A 297 17.38 3.21 6.86
CA GLY A 297 18.67 3.36 6.19
C GLY A 297 18.83 4.62 5.33
N LEU A 298 17.74 5.33 4.99
CA LEU A 298 17.81 6.62 4.29
C LEU A 298 18.47 7.74 5.13
N ASN A 299 18.63 7.53 6.44
CA ASN A 299 19.34 8.47 7.31
C ASN A 299 20.87 8.32 7.24
N ALA A 300 21.37 7.23 6.66
CA ALA A 300 22.80 7.00 6.43
C ALA A 300 23.03 6.47 4.99
N PRO A 301 22.63 7.24 3.96
CA PRO A 301 22.69 6.78 2.57
C PRO A 301 24.14 6.70 2.06
N PRO A 302 24.38 6.07 0.91
CA PRO A 302 25.65 6.22 0.19
C PRO A 302 26.03 7.69 -0.02
N ARG A 303 27.33 7.98 -0.12
CA ARG A 303 27.83 9.37 -0.15
C ARG A 303 27.29 10.20 -1.33
N ASP A 304 27.17 9.60 -2.51
CA ASP A 304 26.63 10.30 -3.68
C ASP A 304 25.14 10.66 -3.48
N ASP A 305 24.37 9.74 -2.88
CA ASP A 305 22.97 9.96 -2.53
C ASP A 305 22.80 11.01 -1.43
N ALA A 306 23.72 11.07 -0.46
CA ALA A 306 23.75 12.10 0.58
C ALA A 306 23.90 13.50 -0.02
N ILE A 307 24.90 13.69 -0.89
CA ILE A 307 25.18 14.95 -1.59
C ILE A 307 23.97 15.36 -2.43
N TYR A 308 23.46 14.44 -3.25
CA TYR A 308 22.31 14.68 -4.10
C TYR A 308 21.05 15.04 -3.30
N THR A 309 20.77 14.29 -2.23
CA THR A 309 19.57 14.48 -1.42
C THR A 309 19.60 15.83 -0.69
N ALA A 310 20.73 16.21 -0.08
CA ALA A 310 20.86 17.49 0.60
C ALA A 310 20.69 18.67 -0.38
N ALA A 311 21.32 18.60 -1.57
CA ALA A 311 21.17 19.63 -2.59
C ALA A 311 19.73 19.72 -3.12
N ARG A 312 19.07 18.58 -3.37
CA ARG A 312 17.68 18.52 -3.80
C ARG A 312 16.72 19.11 -2.77
N PHE A 313 16.93 18.80 -1.49
CA PHE A 313 16.14 19.36 -0.39
C PHE A 313 16.31 20.86 -0.28
N ALA A 314 17.54 21.37 -0.34
CA ALA A 314 17.78 22.81 -0.34
C ALA A 314 17.10 23.49 -1.53
N LYS A 315 17.20 22.92 -2.74
CA LYS A 315 16.54 23.45 -3.94
C LYS A 315 15.03 23.55 -3.80
N ALA A 316 14.42 22.61 -3.08
CA ALA A 316 13.00 22.59 -2.74
C ALA A 316 12.62 23.45 -1.52
N GLY A 317 13.58 24.12 -0.87
CA GLY A 317 13.35 24.97 0.31
C GLY A 317 13.19 24.22 1.63
N VAL A 318 13.50 22.92 1.66
CA VAL A 318 13.51 22.15 2.90
C VAL A 318 14.65 22.65 3.77
N ASN A 319 14.33 23.07 4.99
CA ASN A 319 15.30 23.61 5.95
C ASN A 319 15.42 22.80 7.24
N ALA A 320 14.67 21.71 7.36
CA ALA A 320 14.81 20.74 8.44
C ALA A 320 14.56 19.30 7.98
N VAL A 321 15.27 18.33 8.56
CA VAL A 321 15.03 16.90 8.37
C VAL A 321 14.83 16.21 9.71
N ARG A 322 13.70 15.50 9.86
CA ARG A 322 13.54 14.53 10.94
C ARG A 322 14.16 13.21 10.51
N MET A 323 15.19 12.78 11.22
CA MET A 323 15.91 11.54 10.94
C MET A 323 15.36 10.43 11.83
N HIS A 324 14.61 9.49 11.26
CA HIS A 324 13.77 8.57 12.03
C HIS A 324 14.17 7.10 11.87
N LYS A 325 14.13 6.32 12.95
CA LYS A 325 14.21 4.84 12.95
C LYS A 325 15.50 4.22 12.40
N PHE A 326 16.67 4.84 12.60
CA PHE A 326 17.90 4.39 11.94
C PHE A 326 18.81 3.51 12.81
N THR A 327 18.43 3.20 14.05
CA THR A 327 19.27 2.40 14.97
C THR A 327 19.06 0.88 14.86
N GLY A 328 18.16 0.42 13.99
CA GLY A 328 18.00 -1.01 13.69
C GLY A 328 19.07 -1.51 12.70
N PRO A 329 19.29 -2.83 12.58
CA PRO A 329 20.25 -3.42 11.65
C PRO A 329 19.69 -3.60 10.24
N GLY A 330 20.57 -3.87 9.29
CA GLY A 330 20.21 -4.21 7.90
C GLY A 330 19.48 -3.06 7.19
N TRP A 331 18.29 -3.34 6.65
CA TRP A 331 17.48 -2.32 5.98
C TRP A 331 16.94 -1.26 6.95
N GLU A 332 16.84 -1.58 8.25
CA GLU A 332 16.36 -0.65 9.27
C GLU A 332 17.37 0.47 9.53
N GLY A 333 18.68 0.26 9.33
CA GLY A 333 19.67 1.31 9.54
C GLY A 333 21.07 0.82 9.92
N ILE A 334 21.67 1.47 10.92
CA ILE A 334 23.09 1.36 11.27
C ILE A 334 23.36 0.48 12.50
N GLY A 335 22.35 -0.18 13.07
CA GLY A 335 22.52 -1.01 14.25
C GLY A 335 23.26 -2.32 13.99
N ASP A 336 23.88 -2.87 15.03
CA ASP A 336 24.47 -4.21 15.04
C ASP A 336 23.38 -5.30 15.17
N GLU A 337 23.58 -6.45 14.52
CA GLU A 337 22.65 -7.58 14.58
C GLU A 337 22.65 -8.31 15.93
N GLN A 338 23.76 -8.27 16.66
CA GLN A 338 23.99 -9.07 17.87
C GLN A 338 23.81 -8.27 19.16
N VAL A 339 24.12 -6.97 19.16
CA VAL A 339 24.10 -6.13 20.37
C VAL A 339 23.30 -4.85 20.12
N SER A 340 22.21 -4.64 20.87
CA SER A 340 21.29 -3.50 20.65
C SER A 340 21.89 -2.12 20.93
N THR A 341 23.00 -2.07 21.66
CA THR A 341 23.70 -0.82 22.03
C THR A 341 24.82 -0.45 21.07
N ARG A 342 25.11 -1.28 20.07
CA ARG A 342 26.20 -1.05 19.12
C ARG A 342 25.68 -0.59 17.77
N MET A 343 26.37 0.39 17.22
CA MET A 343 26.19 0.83 15.84
C MET A 343 27.39 0.41 15.00
N LYS A 344 27.16 0.13 13.73
CA LYS A 344 28.21 -0.23 12.79
C LYS A 344 29.06 1.00 12.44
N PRO A 345 30.40 0.92 12.49
CA PRO A 345 31.27 2.06 12.21
C PRO A 345 31.05 2.70 10.84
N ASP A 346 30.79 1.91 9.79
CA ASP A 346 30.50 2.41 8.44
C ASP A 346 29.15 3.13 8.36
N GLY A 347 28.18 2.73 9.19
CA GLY A 347 26.89 3.37 9.31
C GLY A 347 26.99 4.74 10.01
N LEU A 348 27.80 4.82 11.07
CA LEU A 348 28.12 6.08 11.76
C LEU A 348 28.82 7.07 10.81
N ASP A 349 29.85 6.65 10.08
CA ASP A 349 30.55 7.50 9.10
C ASP A 349 29.57 8.07 8.05
N ARG A 350 28.64 7.26 7.56
CA ARG A 350 27.61 7.72 6.60
C ARG A 350 26.59 8.65 7.22
N LEU A 351 26.17 8.39 8.47
CA LEU A 351 25.26 9.27 9.21
C LEU A 351 25.89 10.65 9.43
N ASP A 352 27.15 10.69 9.84
CA ASP A 352 27.91 11.94 10.05
C ASP A 352 28.13 12.67 8.73
N PHE A 353 28.53 11.95 7.69
CA PHE A 353 28.71 12.53 6.37
C PHE A 353 27.41 13.18 5.85
N PHE A 354 26.29 12.48 5.97
CA PHE A 354 25.00 13.01 5.52
C PHE A 354 24.52 14.18 6.38
N SER A 355 24.71 14.12 7.70
CA SER A 355 24.41 15.22 8.62
C SER A 355 25.22 16.47 8.27
N ASN A 356 26.49 16.32 7.92
CA ASN A 356 27.33 17.39 7.43
C ASN A 356 26.84 17.94 6.07
N GLU A 357 26.43 17.08 5.12
CA GLU A 357 25.89 17.54 3.84
C GLU A 357 24.57 18.32 4.00
N LEU A 358 23.68 17.90 4.91
CA LEU A 358 22.49 18.66 5.29
C LEU A 358 22.90 20.04 5.84
N ALA A 359 23.82 20.08 6.81
CA ALA A 359 24.25 21.33 7.43
C ALA A 359 24.92 22.28 6.42
N ARG A 360 25.82 21.78 5.56
CA ARG A 360 26.44 22.56 4.47
C ARG A 360 25.43 23.19 3.53
N ASN A 361 24.28 22.55 3.35
CA ASN A 361 23.18 23.04 2.53
C ASN A 361 22.17 23.92 3.29
N GLY A 362 22.41 24.25 4.56
CA GLY A 362 21.54 25.11 5.37
C GLY A 362 20.34 24.39 5.97
N ILE A 363 20.41 23.07 6.08
CA ILE A 363 19.32 22.21 6.55
C ILE A 363 19.64 21.72 7.96
N TYR A 364 18.78 22.07 8.91
CA TYR A 364 18.84 21.55 10.28
C TYR A 364 18.34 20.12 10.33
N TYR A 365 18.67 19.37 11.38
CA TYR A 365 18.13 18.03 11.56
C TYR A 365 17.86 17.73 13.03
N GLY A 366 16.92 16.82 13.26
CA GLY A 366 16.60 16.32 14.58
C GLY A 366 16.50 14.80 14.56
N TRP A 367 17.09 14.15 15.55
CA TRP A 367 17.07 12.71 15.66
C TRP A 367 15.79 12.22 16.34
N SER A 368 15.11 11.30 15.67
CA SER A 368 14.08 10.43 16.21
C SER A 368 14.56 9.00 15.99
N HIS A 369 15.75 8.71 16.51
CA HIS A 369 16.62 7.60 16.12
C HIS A 369 16.01 6.21 16.36
N THR A 370 15.14 6.06 17.36
CA THR A 370 14.55 4.77 17.76
C THR A 370 13.08 4.71 17.41
N TYR A 371 12.63 3.54 16.94
CA TYR A 371 11.22 3.20 16.82
C TYR A 371 11.09 1.70 17.05
N HIS A 372 10.42 1.31 18.13
CA HIS A 372 10.44 -0.05 18.65
C HIS A 372 11.87 -0.51 18.94
N PHE A 373 12.38 -0.18 20.13
CA PHE A 373 13.67 -0.70 20.57
C PHE A 373 13.59 -2.23 20.64
N LYS A 374 14.61 -2.92 20.11
CA LYS A 374 14.64 -4.38 20.06
C LYS A 374 15.87 -4.88 20.78
N VAL A 375 15.68 -5.75 21.78
CA VAL A 375 16.79 -6.50 22.38
C VAL A 375 17.34 -7.50 21.35
N ARG A 376 18.63 -7.81 21.46
CA ARG A 376 19.36 -8.69 20.55
C ARG A 376 19.99 -9.86 21.31
N PRO A 377 20.43 -10.94 20.62
CA PRO A 377 21.00 -12.12 21.27
C PRO A 377 22.11 -11.83 22.30
N GLY A 378 22.94 -10.81 22.05
CA GLY A 378 24.01 -10.38 22.95
C GLY A 378 23.53 -9.71 24.23
N ASP A 379 22.28 -9.25 24.29
CA ASP A 379 21.70 -8.59 25.47
C ASP A 379 21.11 -9.60 26.47
N ARG A 380 21.16 -10.91 26.17
CA ARG A 380 20.54 -11.98 26.96
C ARG A 380 20.81 -11.89 28.46
N ALA A 381 22.06 -11.62 28.84
CA ALA A 381 22.46 -11.57 30.25
C ALA A 381 21.99 -10.30 30.97
N ARG A 382 21.51 -9.30 30.23
CA ARG A 382 21.15 -7.97 30.72
C ARG A 382 19.65 -7.77 30.90
N VAL A 383 18.81 -8.68 30.39
CA VAL A 383 17.36 -8.49 30.31
C VAL A 383 16.60 -9.62 30.99
N ALA A 384 15.83 -9.31 32.03
CA ALA A 384 14.92 -10.27 32.63
C ALA A 384 13.80 -10.62 31.65
N GLY A 385 13.42 -11.90 31.56
CA GLY A 385 12.39 -12.34 30.59
C GLY A 385 12.83 -12.26 29.13
N PHE A 386 14.15 -12.20 28.84
CA PHE A 386 14.69 -12.12 27.47
C PHE A 386 14.05 -13.13 26.50
N GLU A 387 13.88 -14.39 26.91
CA GLU A 387 13.29 -15.43 26.07
C GLU A 387 11.84 -15.14 25.66
N GLU A 388 11.08 -14.45 26.53
CA GLU A 388 9.70 -14.07 26.23
C GLU A 388 9.63 -12.93 25.23
N LEU A 389 10.54 -11.96 25.34
CA LEU A 389 10.72 -10.88 24.35
C LEU A 389 11.15 -11.45 23.00
N MET A 390 12.07 -12.42 22.99
CA MET A 390 12.57 -13.04 21.76
C MET A 390 11.49 -13.84 21.00
N LYS A 391 10.47 -14.38 21.67
CA LYS A 391 9.29 -14.97 20.99
C LYS A 391 8.54 -13.97 20.11
N LYS A 392 8.69 -12.66 20.36
CA LYS A 392 8.15 -11.56 19.56
C LYS A 392 9.23 -10.80 18.77
N GLY A 393 10.37 -11.45 18.50
CA GLY A 393 11.46 -10.84 17.74
C GLY A 393 12.25 -9.78 18.51
N GLY A 394 12.19 -9.80 19.85
CA GLY A 394 12.93 -8.90 20.72
C GLY A 394 12.31 -7.51 20.89
N ASP A 395 11.13 -7.24 20.32
CA ASP A 395 10.46 -5.94 20.42
C ASP A 395 10.03 -5.63 21.85
N THR A 396 10.48 -4.48 22.37
CA THR A 396 10.20 -4.04 23.74
C THR A 396 9.07 -3.03 23.81
N TYR A 397 8.30 -2.84 22.73
CA TYR A 397 7.14 -1.95 22.70
C TYR A 397 6.19 -2.22 23.86
N GLY A 398 5.85 -1.15 24.60
CA GLY A 398 5.06 -1.22 25.82
C GLY A 398 5.86 -1.61 27.07
N VAL A 399 6.74 -2.61 26.97
CA VAL A 399 7.60 -3.10 28.08
C VAL A 399 8.64 -2.07 28.48
N ILE A 400 9.23 -1.36 27.52
CA ILE A 400 10.24 -0.34 27.74
C ILE A 400 9.79 0.79 28.68
N ASN A 401 8.48 0.99 28.89
CA ASN A 401 7.98 2.04 29.78
C ASN A 401 8.16 1.71 31.28
N TRP A 402 8.47 0.46 31.63
CA TRP A 402 8.58 0.02 33.03
C TRP A 402 9.73 -0.97 33.29
N ALA A 403 10.38 -1.52 32.27
CA ALA A 403 11.59 -2.34 32.42
C ALA A 403 12.85 -1.46 32.40
N GLU A 404 13.40 -1.15 33.56
CA GLU A 404 14.59 -0.31 33.72
C GLU A 404 15.78 -0.86 32.92
N GLU A 405 15.97 -2.18 32.90
CA GLU A 405 17.06 -2.82 32.18
C GLU A 405 16.99 -2.62 30.65
N VAL A 406 15.78 -2.44 30.11
CA VAL A 406 15.57 -2.10 28.69
C VAL A 406 15.79 -0.61 28.45
N GLN A 407 15.41 0.24 29.41
CA GLN A 407 15.67 1.68 29.36
C GLN A 407 17.17 1.95 29.39
N ASP A 408 17.92 1.25 30.24
CA ASP A 408 19.38 1.34 30.33
C ASP A 408 20.04 0.97 28.99
N LEU A 409 19.57 -0.09 28.34
CA LEU A 409 20.04 -0.47 27.00
C LEU A 409 19.74 0.62 25.96
N LEU A 410 18.53 1.20 25.98
CA LEU A 410 18.19 2.30 25.09
C LEU A 410 19.07 3.53 25.37
N ILE A 411 19.26 3.90 26.63
CA ILE A 411 20.11 5.03 27.02
C ILE A 411 21.55 4.80 26.58
N GLU A 412 22.11 3.62 26.83
CA GLU A 412 23.46 3.26 26.36
C GLU A 412 23.58 3.36 24.84
N SER A 413 22.59 2.83 24.11
CA SER A 413 22.52 2.91 22.65
C SER A 413 22.51 4.37 22.15
N VAL A 414 21.79 5.26 22.84
CA VAL A 414 21.71 6.68 22.50
C VAL A 414 22.99 7.43 22.88
N VAL A 415 23.57 7.15 24.04
CA VAL A 415 24.84 7.73 24.46
C VAL A 415 25.97 7.32 23.51
N GLY A 416 25.94 6.09 23.00
CA GLY A 416 26.90 5.64 21.98
C GLY A 416 26.77 6.31 20.60
N LEU A 417 25.71 7.11 20.37
CA LEU A 417 25.53 7.93 19.17
C LEU A 417 26.04 9.38 19.35
N LEU A 418 26.27 9.83 20.59
CA LEU A 418 26.73 11.18 20.94
C LEU A 418 28.25 11.22 21.09
#